data_AF-A0A0F9NYK5-F1
#
_entry.id   AF-A0A0F9NYK5-F1
#
_cell.length_a   1.000
_cell.length_b   1.000
_cell.length_c   1.000
_cell.angle_alpha   90.00
_cell.angle_beta   90.00
_cell.angle_gamma   90.00
#
_symmetry.space_group_name_H-M   'P 1'
#
loop_
_entity.id
_entity.type
_entity.pdbx_description
1 polymer ?
#
loop_
_entity_poly.entity_id
_entity_poly.type
_entity_poly.pdbx_seq_one_letter_code
_entity_poly.pdbx_strand_id
1 'polypeptide(L)'
;MSFQGFLRQSTAVDVKIGPFVDSGDGDAEETGLTIAQADVLLSKNGQTGAQKNDATSCAHAEDGMYNCELDATDTDTVGQLTLGVHVAGALFVRHDWQVVEEAVYGRDYASGATGVDPDWTNAGRLDAILDIIAADVVNIDGAAMRGTDGANTTTPPTAGTIADAVQDEPIEGHVVQGTTGWATALAVYAGPDGPGIYIDSGAGNTNTVVGTDGTEINPVSTFAAARTLANALGLKIYYLEGNSDITLAATHVDWEFIGIGSVSDNVVNLGSQDVSRSLFRNLTLEGIQGGTGRITARDCALQDPGAGATTLHMFAERCGFVDRIEVDTSNDNVFDQCFSLVAGTAAPVIVATGAAGTISVRHYSGGLEFESLSASHNVTWEGIGQIIFNANCNVNANVSVRGVGAIIDNTAGMAALTETSLVNMTKINTECDTALSDMGFSSPRKNVALADISVFMVASSDHVTPKTGLTLTVTRSLDGGAFGAGTGSAAEIANGMYQYDASQADMNADVVIFRFTGTDADDTFLTIHTRS
;
A
#
# COMPACT_ATOMS: atom_id res chain seq x y z
N MET A 1 45.53 -97.15 -12.43
CA MET A 1 45.91 -96.34 -13.60
C MET A 1 46.44 -95.02 -13.07
N SER A 2 47.74 -94.78 -13.21
CA SER A 2 48.42 -93.56 -12.78
C SER A 2 48.63 -92.70 -14.02
N PHE A 3 48.13 -91.47 -14.00
CA PHE A 3 48.36 -90.49 -15.06
C PHE A 3 49.83 -90.03 -15.01
N GLN A 4 50.55 -90.17 -16.13
CA GLN A 4 52.01 -89.98 -16.17
C GLN A 4 52.45 -88.59 -16.67
N GLY A 5 51.50 -87.71 -17.03
CA GLY A 5 51.78 -86.31 -17.37
C GLY A 5 51.29 -85.87 -18.76
N PHE A 6 51.77 -84.70 -19.18
CA PHE A 6 51.42 -84.08 -20.47
C PHE A 6 52.56 -84.20 -21.47
N LEU A 7 52.24 -84.54 -22.72
CA LEU A 7 53.17 -84.60 -23.83
C LEU A 7 52.81 -83.53 -24.87
N ARG A 8 53.83 -83.00 -25.54
CA ARG A 8 53.63 -82.07 -26.65
C ARG A 8 53.27 -82.84 -27.91
N GLN A 9 52.23 -82.41 -28.62
CA GLN A 9 51.83 -83.02 -29.89
C GLN A 9 52.98 -83.03 -30.90
N SER A 10 53.07 -84.10 -31.70
CA SER A 10 54.00 -84.23 -32.83
C SER A 10 55.47 -83.99 -32.46
N THR A 11 55.87 -84.39 -31.26
CA THR A 11 57.22 -84.17 -30.71
C THR A 11 57.78 -85.48 -30.19
N ALA A 12 59.01 -85.80 -30.60
CA ALA A 12 59.73 -86.97 -30.09
C ALA A 12 60.06 -86.81 -28.59
N VAL A 13 59.89 -87.88 -27.82
CA VAL A 13 60.06 -87.87 -26.37
C VAL A 13 60.43 -89.26 -25.86
N ASP A 14 61.31 -89.32 -24.86
CA ASP A 14 61.63 -90.56 -24.15
C ASP A 14 60.72 -90.70 -22.94
N VAL A 15 59.95 -91.80 -22.87
CA VAL A 15 59.06 -92.08 -21.74
C VAL A 15 59.57 -93.27 -20.92
N LYS A 16 59.44 -93.19 -19.59
CA LYS A 16 59.71 -94.31 -18.68
C LYS A 16 58.47 -95.21 -18.58
N ILE A 17 58.64 -96.50 -18.84
CA ILE A 17 57.60 -97.54 -18.77
C ILE A 17 58.02 -98.64 -17.79
N GLY A 18 57.05 -99.31 -17.16
CA GLY A 18 57.28 -100.25 -16.04
C GLY A 18 56.53 -99.85 -14.75
N PRO A 19 56.83 -100.46 -13.60
CA PRO A 19 57.79 -101.55 -13.45
C PRO A 19 57.27 -102.83 -14.10
N PHE A 20 58.16 -103.59 -14.76
CA PHE A 20 57.88 -104.93 -15.23
C PHE A 20 58.29 -105.93 -14.16
N VAL A 21 57.33 -106.76 -13.73
CA VAL A 21 57.52 -107.77 -12.69
C VAL A 21 57.17 -109.16 -13.22
N ASP A 22 57.81 -110.19 -12.68
CA ASP A 22 57.69 -111.60 -13.07
C ASP A 22 56.23 -112.05 -13.05
N SER A 23 55.81 -112.73 -14.11
CA SER A 23 54.42 -113.18 -14.31
C SER A 23 54.00 -114.37 -13.43
N GLY A 24 54.94 -115.06 -12.81
CA GLY A 24 54.74 -116.19 -11.90
C GLY A 24 54.50 -115.77 -10.45
N ASP A 25 55.16 -114.71 -9.98
CA ASP A 25 54.99 -114.20 -8.60
C ASP A 25 54.36 -112.81 -8.51
N GLY A 26 54.41 -112.00 -9.57
CA GLY A 26 53.85 -110.66 -9.64
C GLY A 26 54.61 -109.61 -8.84
N ASP A 27 55.85 -109.89 -8.41
CA ASP A 27 56.63 -109.05 -7.51
C ASP A 27 58.10 -108.88 -7.95
N ALA A 28 58.77 -109.95 -8.39
CA ALA A 28 60.19 -109.88 -8.74
C ALA A 28 60.42 -109.03 -9.99
N GLU A 29 61.32 -108.03 -9.91
CA GLU A 29 61.61 -107.14 -11.04
C GLU A 29 62.32 -107.86 -12.18
N GLU A 30 61.83 -107.64 -13.40
CA GLU A 30 62.39 -108.21 -14.62
C GLU A 30 63.37 -107.24 -15.28
N THR A 31 64.66 -107.40 -15.01
CA THR A 31 65.71 -106.47 -15.45
C THR A 31 66.42 -106.90 -16.75
N GLY A 32 66.03 -108.03 -17.35
CA GLY A 32 66.66 -108.65 -18.51
C GLY A 32 65.79 -108.73 -19.77
N LEU A 33 64.62 -108.10 -19.77
CA LEU A 33 63.66 -108.18 -20.88
C LEU A 33 64.20 -107.52 -22.15
N THR A 34 63.96 -108.18 -23.28
CA THR A 34 64.07 -107.58 -24.61
C THR A 34 62.68 -107.12 -25.03
N ILE A 35 62.39 -105.83 -24.84
CA ILE A 35 61.12 -105.22 -25.26
C ILE A 35 61.32 -104.64 -26.67
N ALA A 36 60.95 -105.40 -27.69
CA ALA A 36 61.06 -104.98 -29.08
C ALA A 36 59.98 -103.95 -29.44
N GLN A 37 60.16 -103.26 -30.57
CA GLN A 37 59.17 -102.33 -31.09
C GLN A 37 57.76 -102.95 -31.16
N ALA A 38 57.68 -104.22 -31.61
CA ALA A 38 56.42 -104.96 -31.79
C ALA A 38 55.66 -105.23 -30.49
N ASP A 39 56.36 -105.18 -29.35
CA ASP A 39 55.78 -105.44 -28.04
C ASP A 39 55.12 -104.20 -27.43
N VAL A 40 55.38 -103.01 -27.99
CA VAL A 40 54.85 -101.72 -27.52
C VAL A 40 53.68 -101.29 -28.39
N LEU A 41 52.47 -101.32 -27.81
CA LEU A 41 51.25 -100.91 -28.49
C LEU A 41 50.75 -99.57 -27.94
N LEU A 42 50.51 -98.62 -28.84
CA LEU A 42 49.98 -97.31 -28.57
C LEU A 42 48.53 -97.21 -29.03
N SER A 43 47.65 -96.80 -28.13
CA SER A 43 46.30 -96.34 -28.43
C SER A 43 46.26 -94.83 -28.35
N LYS A 44 46.08 -94.19 -29.51
CA LYS A 44 46.01 -92.73 -29.63
C LYS A 44 44.56 -92.26 -29.56
N ASN A 45 44.21 -91.54 -28.49
CA ASN A 45 42.89 -91.00 -28.20
C ASN A 45 41.75 -92.02 -28.37
N GLY A 46 41.93 -93.23 -27.82
CA GLY A 46 40.93 -94.30 -27.83
C GLY A 46 40.89 -95.14 -29.11
N GLN A 47 41.85 -94.97 -30.03
CA GLN A 47 42.00 -95.84 -31.21
C GLN A 47 42.48 -97.25 -30.82
N THR A 48 42.33 -98.24 -31.72
CA THR A 48 42.87 -99.59 -31.51
C THR A 48 44.39 -99.52 -31.34
N GLY A 49 44.93 -100.27 -30.35
CA GLY A 49 46.36 -100.33 -30.09
C GLY A 49 47.15 -100.76 -31.33
N ALA A 50 48.08 -99.92 -31.78
CA ALA A 50 48.97 -100.17 -32.90
C ALA A 50 50.43 -100.13 -32.41
N GLN A 51 51.32 -100.85 -33.09
CA GLN A 51 52.76 -100.81 -32.81
C GLN A 51 53.27 -99.36 -32.79
N LYS A 52 54.15 -99.01 -31.84
CA LYS A 52 54.86 -97.72 -31.87
C LYS A 52 55.61 -97.53 -33.21
N ASN A 53 55.66 -96.30 -33.71
CA ASN A 53 56.27 -95.94 -34.97
C ASN A 53 57.79 -95.87 -34.87
N ASP A 54 58.30 -95.34 -33.76
CA ASP A 54 59.75 -95.32 -33.53
C ASP A 54 60.34 -96.74 -33.60
N ALA A 55 61.44 -96.91 -34.32
CA ALA A 55 61.98 -98.24 -34.65
C ALA A 55 62.84 -98.87 -33.54
N THR A 56 63.07 -98.17 -32.43
CA THR A 56 63.99 -98.61 -31.39
C THR A 56 63.32 -99.57 -30.39
N SER A 57 64.10 -100.51 -29.85
CA SER A 57 63.71 -101.32 -28.69
C SER A 57 63.79 -100.51 -27.41
N CYS A 58 62.96 -100.82 -26.40
CA CYS A 58 63.07 -100.15 -25.11
C CYS A 58 64.35 -100.58 -24.39
N ALA A 59 65.07 -99.63 -23.80
CA ALA A 59 66.29 -99.89 -23.07
C ALA A 59 66.00 -100.00 -21.58
N HIS A 60 66.59 -100.99 -20.91
CA HIS A 60 66.48 -101.13 -19.45
C HIS A 60 67.02 -99.87 -18.77
N ALA A 61 66.29 -99.37 -17.78
CA ALA A 61 66.70 -98.28 -16.91
C ALA A 61 67.08 -98.82 -15.52
N GLU A 62 66.17 -98.74 -14.56
CA GLU A 62 66.37 -99.11 -13.15
C GLU A 62 65.11 -99.80 -12.62
N ASP A 63 65.27 -100.74 -11.68
CA ASP A 63 64.17 -101.35 -10.90
C ASP A 63 62.98 -101.87 -11.74
N GLY A 64 63.28 -102.59 -12.82
CA GLY A 64 62.26 -103.10 -13.76
C GLY A 64 61.60 -102.03 -14.64
N MET A 65 62.07 -100.79 -14.63
CA MET A 65 61.67 -99.72 -15.55
C MET A 65 62.52 -99.71 -16.81
N TYR A 66 61.92 -99.32 -17.93
CA TYR A 66 62.55 -99.22 -19.25
C TYR A 66 62.28 -97.85 -19.85
N ASN A 67 63.26 -97.29 -20.55
CA ASN A 67 63.08 -96.11 -21.39
C ASN A 67 62.57 -96.56 -22.76
N CYS A 68 61.44 -95.99 -23.18
CA CYS A 68 60.85 -96.20 -24.48
C CYS A 68 60.85 -94.87 -25.23
N GLU A 69 61.59 -94.82 -26.35
CA GLU A 69 61.59 -93.65 -27.22
C GLU A 69 60.27 -93.63 -28.03
N LEU A 70 59.61 -92.47 -28.09
CA LEU A 70 58.46 -92.21 -28.95
C LEU A 70 58.84 -91.11 -29.92
N ASP A 71 58.52 -91.27 -31.20
CA ASP A 71 58.80 -90.22 -32.18
C ASP A 71 57.64 -89.22 -32.33
N ALA A 72 57.80 -88.27 -33.24
CA ALA A 72 56.76 -87.28 -33.53
C ALA A 72 55.48 -87.92 -34.10
N THR A 73 55.59 -89.05 -34.81
CA THR A 73 54.41 -89.77 -35.28
C THR A 73 53.70 -90.37 -34.07
N ASP A 74 54.40 -90.98 -33.12
CA ASP A 74 53.80 -91.60 -31.93
C ASP A 74 52.98 -90.64 -31.07
N THR A 75 53.31 -89.35 -31.08
CA THR A 75 52.63 -88.29 -30.31
C THR A 75 51.80 -87.33 -31.18
N ASP A 76 51.51 -87.67 -32.45
CA ASP A 76 50.86 -86.78 -33.42
C ASP A 76 49.38 -86.45 -33.17
N THR A 77 48.74 -87.12 -32.22
CA THR A 77 47.30 -87.03 -31.97
C THR A 77 47.02 -86.45 -30.58
N VAL A 78 46.41 -85.27 -30.52
CA VAL A 78 45.94 -84.65 -29.27
C VAL A 78 44.88 -85.53 -28.60
N GLY A 79 45.00 -85.70 -27.28
CA GLY A 79 44.12 -86.55 -26.49
C GLY A 79 44.87 -87.54 -25.62
N GLN A 80 44.16 -88.55 -25.11
CA GLN A 80 44.77 -89.56 -24.25
C GLN A 80 45.65 -90.52 -25.05
N LEU A 81 46.93 -90.63 -24.73
CA LEU A 81 47.84 -91.64 -25.26
C LEU A 81 47.98 -92.77 -24.24
N THR A 82 47.51 -93.97 -24.59
CA THR A 82 47.70 -95.17 -23.78
C THR A 82 48.76 -96.06 -24.40
N LEU A 83 49.79 -96.41 -23.62
CA LEU A 83 50.83 -97.35 -23.99
C LEU A 83 50.63 -98.64 -23.22
N GLY A 84 50.62 -99.78 -23.92
CA GLY A 84 50.54 -101.11 -23.33
C GLY A 84 51.66 -102.01 -23.82
N VAL A 85 52.24 -102.79 -22.91
CA VAL A 85 53.32 -103.74 -23.21
C VAL A 85 53.05 -105.08 -22.54
N HIS A 86 53.18 -106.17 -23.30
CA HIS A 86 53.13 -107.54 -22.77
C HIS A 86 54.26 -108.37 -23.40
N VAL A 87 55.20 -108.82 -22.58
CA VAL A 87 56.35 -109.64 -23.01
C VAL A 87 56.39 -110.91 -22.16
N ALA A 88 56.79 -112.03 -22.75
CA ALA A 88 56.91 -113.29 -22.02
C ALA A 88 57.87 -113.14 -20.82
N GLY A 89 57.45 -113.65 -19.67
CA GLY A 89 58.17 -113.49 -18.41
C GLY A 89 57.58 -112.43 -17.49
N ALA A 90 56.95 -111.37 -18.03
CA ALA A 90 56.44 -110.25 -17.23
C ALA A 90 54.92 -110.05 -17.30
N LEU A 91 54.35 -109.44 -16.26
CA LEU A 91 52.95 -108.98 -16.27
C LEU A 91 52.72 -107.82 -17.25
N PHE A 92 51.47 -107.64 -17.68
CA PHE A 92 51.08 -106.53 -18.56
C PHE A 92 51.24 -105.18 -17.88
N VAL A 93 51.95 -104.26 -18.54
CA VAL A 93 52.16 -102.88 -18.07
C VAL A 93 51.40 -101.91 -18.96
N ARG A 94 50.72 -100.95 -18.33
CA ARG A 94 49.98 -99.87 -19.00
C ARG A 94 50.34 -98.50 -18.43
N HIS A 95 50.56 -97.53 -19.31
CA HIS A 95 50.74 -96.11 -18.97
C HIS A 95 49.82 -95.21 -19.79
N ASP A 96 49.38 -94.11 -19.18
CA ASP A 96 48.47 -93.14 -19.80
C ASP A 96 49.05 -91.70 -19.69
N TRP A 97 49.14 -91.00 -20.82
CA TRP A 97 49.52 -89.58 -20.92
C TRP A 97 48.44 -88.77 -21.62
N GLN A 98 48.49 -87.44 -21.48
CA GLN A 98 47.69 -86.50 -22.28
C GLN A 98 48.58 -85.77 -23.28
N VAL A 99 48.38 -85.99 -24.57
CA VAL A 99 48.97 -85.18 -25.62
C VAL A 99 48.16 -83.89 -25.75
N VAL A 100 48.83 -82.73 -25.63
CA VAL A 100 48.22 -81.40 -25.77
C VAL A 100 48.79 -80.69 -26.99
N GLU A 101 48.00 -79.78 -27.56
CA GLU A 101 48.40 -78.96 -28.72
C GLU A 101 49.73 -78.24 -28.50
N GLU A 102 50.51 -78.08 -29.58
CA GLU A 102 51.83 -77.48 -29.53
C GLU A 102 51.84 -76.07 -28.90
N ALA A 103 50.89 -75.21 -29.30
CA ALA A 103 50.77 -73.85 -28.81
C ALA A 103 50.37 -73.78 -27.34
N VAL A 104 49.48 -74.69 -26.90
CA VAL A 104 49.05 -74.79 -25.50
C VAL A 104 50.20 -75.32 -24.64
N TYR A 105 50.91 -76.35 -25.11
CA TYR A 105 52.11 -76.83 -24.43
C TYR A 105 53.17 -75.73 -24.30
N GLY A 106 53.37 -74.96 -25.37
CA GLY A 106 54.26 -73.79 -25.39
C GLY A 106 53.88 -72.73 -24.35
N ARG A 107 52.59 -72.40 -24.26
CA ARG A 107 52.08 -71.37 -23.35
C ARG A 107 52.15 -71.79 -21.88
N ASP A 108 51.87 -73.05 -21.58
CA ASP A 108 51.59 -73.50 -20.20
C ASP A 108 52.68 -74.40 -19.61
N TYR A 109 53.42 -75.16 -20.43
CA TYR A 109 54.36 -76.19 -19.97
C TYR A 109 55.79 -76.04 -20.48
N ALA A 110 56.06 -75.16 -21.47
CA ALA A 110 57.41 -74.94 -21.95
C ALA A 110 58.27 -74.19 -20.92
N SER A 111 59.59 -74.37 -21.01
CA SER A 111 60.54 -73.63 -20.17
C SER A 111 60.42 -72.13 -20.41
N GLY A 112 60.02 -71.37 -19.39
CA GLY A 112 59.78 -69.92 -19.49
C GLY A 112 58.33 -69.53 -19.82
N ALA A 113 57.41 -70.49 -19.84
CA ALA A 113 55.96 -70.27 -19.95
C ALA A 113 55.46 -69.29 -18.89
N THR A 114 54.79 -68.22 -19.33
CA THR A 114 54.20 -67.19 -18.45
C THR A 114 52.71 -67.44 -18.16
N GLY A 115 52.09 -68.40 -18.86
CA GLY A 115 50.66 -68.71 -18.75
C GLY A 115 49.73 -67.60 -19.27
N VAL A 116 50.26 -66.55 -19.89
CA VAL A 116 49.49 -65.44 -20.48
C VAL A 116 49.63 -65.41 -22.00
N ASP A 117 48.58 -64.93 -22.66
CA ASP A 117 48.57 -64.77 -24.11
C ASP A 117 49.59 -63.70 -24.55
N PRO A 118 50.51 -64.01 -25.48
CA PRO A 118 51.55 -63.08 -25.95
C PRO A 118 51.00 -61.74 -26.48
N ASP A 119 49.77 -61.72 -26.99
CA ASP A 119 49.11 -60.53 -27.52
C ASP A 119 48.90 -59.43 -26.47
N TRP A 120 48.84 -59.78 -25.18
CA TRP A 120 48.67 -58.83 -24.08
C TRP A 120 50.00 -58.22 -23.62
N THR A 121 51.11 -58.93 -23.81
CA THR A 121 52.44 -58.51 -23.33
C THR A 121 53.28 -57.79 -24.39
N ASN A 122 53.00 -57.98 -25.69
CA ASN A 122 53.76 -57.37 -26.79
C ASN A 122 53.24 -55.98 -27.22
N ALA A 123 52.73 -55.20 -26.28
CA ALA A 123 52.36 -53.77 -26.40
C ALA A 123 51.24 -53.37 -27.38
N GLY A 124 50.81 -54.21 -28.33
CA GLY A 124 49.87 -53.78 -29.39
C GLY A 124 48.49 -53.34 -28.90
N ARG A 125 47.87 -54.07 -27.95
CA ARG A 125 46.48 -53.77 -27.53
C ARG A 125 46.39 -52.77 -26.39
N LEU A 126 47.40 -52.72 -25.52
CA LEU A 126 47.44 -51.80 -24.38
C LEU A 126 47.71 -50.36 -24.83
N ASP A 127 48.61 -50.19 -25.79
CA ASP A 127 48.98 -48.88 -26.35
C ASP A 127 47.77 -48.21 -27.04
N ALA A 128 47.03 -48.98 -27.83
CA ALA A 128 45.81 -48.50 -28.50
C ALA A 128 44.72 -48.02 -27.52
N ILE A 129 44.61 -48.60 -26.33
CA ILE A 129 43.64 -48.16 -25.30
C ILE A 129 44.09 -46.84 -24.67
N LEU A 130 45.39 -46.69 -24.39
CA LEU A 130 45.94 -45.48 -23.81
C LEU A 130 45.82 -44.27 -24.76
N ASP A 131 46.05 -44.50 -26.06
CA ASP A 131 45.90 -43.47 -27.10
C ASP A 131 44.45 -42.93 -27.19
N ILE A 132 43.44 -43.80 -27.08
CA ILE A 132 42.03 -43.38 -27.11
C ILE A 132 41.70 -42.49 -25.90
N ILE A 133 42.17 -42.86 -24.71
CA ILE A 133 41.95 -42.07 -23.48
C ILE A 133 42.63 -40.71 -23.57
N ALA A 134 43.86 -40.66 -24.08
CA ALA A 134 44.59 -39.41 -24.25
C ALA A 134 43.90 -38.46 -25.23
N ALA A 135 43.35 -38.98 -26.33
CA ALA A 135 42.65 -38.20 -27.34
C ALA A 135 41.34 -37.55 -26.80
N ASP A 136 40.60 -38.25 -25.94
CA ASP A 136 39.34 -37.75 -25.36
C ASP A 136 39.55 -36.59 -24.38
N VAL A 137 40.68 -36.62 -23.65
CA VAL A 137 40.97 -35.64 -22.58
C VAL A 137 41.71 -34.39 -23.10
N VAL A 138 42.30 -34.42 -24.29
CA VAL A 138 43.14 -33.33 -24.86
C VAL A 138 42.44 -31.98 -25.03
N ASN A 139 41.10 -31.94 -25.08
CA ASN A 139 40.32 -30.70 -25.23
C ASN A 139 39.47 -30.34 -24.00
N ILE A 140 39.60 -31.08 -22.90
CA ILE A 140 38.99 -30.71 -21.62
C ILE A 140 39.98 -29.81 -20.90
N ASP A 141 40.12 -28.56 -21.37
CA ASP A 141 40.87 -27.57 -20.61
C ASP A 141 40.07 -27.22 -19.35
N GLY A 142 40.70 -27.26 -18.17
CA GLY A 142 40.07 -26.87 -16.91
C GLY A 142 39.60 -25.40 -16.91
N ALA A 143 39.99 -24.63 -17.92
CA ALA A 143 39.45 -23.31 -18.24
C ALA A 143 38.02 -23.34 -18.80
N ALA A 144 37.63 -24.37 -19.56
CA ALA A 144 36.28 -24.51 -20.12
C ALA A 144 35.23 -24.98 -19.09
N MET A 145 35.66 -25.60 -17.98
CA MET A 145 34.79 -25.86 -16.82
C MET A 145 34.61 -24.63 -15.91
N ARG A 146 35.33 -23.53 -16.16
CA ARG A 146 35.18 -22.27 -15.44
C ARG A 146 34.42 -21.32 -16.35
N GLY A 147 33.12 -21.15 -16.09
CA GLY A 147 32.21 -20.34 -16.89
C GLY A 147 32.82 -19.00 -17.30
N THR A 148 32.61 -18.63 -18.56
CA THR A 148 32.98 -17.33 -19.13
C THR A 148 32.09 -16.17 -18.63
N ASP A 149 31.48 -16.28 -17.44
CA ASP A 149 30.59 -15.30 -16.83
C ASP A 149 31.04 -14.92 -15.40
N GLY A 150 32.10 -14.11 -15.30
CA GLY A 150 32.23 -13.15 -14.19
C GLY A 150 32.43 -13.70 -12.77
N ALA A 151 32.86 -14.94 -12.57
CA ALA A 151 33.15 -15.46 -11.23
C ALA A 151 34.36 -14.73 -10.59
N ASN A 152 34.07 -13.81 -9.66
CA ASN A 152 35.04 -13.06 -8.86
C ASN A 152 35.99 -14.00 -8.08
N THR A 153 37.30 -13.84 -8.27
CA THR A 153 38.32 -14.78 -7.82
C THR A 153 39.04 -14.42 -6.52
N THR A 154 38.67 -13.35 -5.80
CA THR A 154 39.48 -12.96 -4.61
C THR A 154 38.70 -12.59 -3.34
N THR A 155 37.43 -12.20 -3.41
CA THR A 155 36.54 -12.12 -2.24
C THR A 155 35.09 -12.05 -2.73
N PRO A 156 34.14 -12.87 -2.24
CA PRO A 156 32.73 -12.70 -2.58
C PRO A 156 32.32 -11.25 -2.28
N PRO A 157 31.70 -10.53 -3.23
CA PRO A 157 31.20 -9.19 -2.94
C PRO A 157 30.24 -9.28 -1.76
N THR A 158 30.35 -8.32 -0.83
CA THR A 158 29.43 -8.30 0.32
C THR A 158 28.01 -8.09 -0.19
N ALA A 159 27.01 -8.47 0.62
CA ALA A 159 25.61 -8.18 0.29
C ALA A 159 25.38 -6.68 -0.04
N GLY A 160 26.15 -5.78 0.61
CA GLY A 160 26.14 -4.34 0.30
C GLY A 160 26.72 -4.01 -1.08
N THR A 161 27.86 -4.62 -1.44
CA THR A 161 28.49 -4.41 -2.77
C THR A 161 27.65 -4.95 -3.92
N ILE A 162 26.91 -6.05 -3.68
CA ILE A 162 25.94 -6.59 -4.66
C ILE A 162 24.73 -5.65 -4.78
N ALA A 163 24.20 -5.15 -3.66
CA ALA A 163 23.06 -4.25 -3.65
C ALA A 163 23.38 -2.90 -4.33
N ASP A 164 24.58 -2.35 -4.08
CA ASP A 164 25.10 -1.11 -4.68
C ASP A 164 25.20 -1.24 -6.21
N ALA A 165 25.83 -2.32 -6.69
CA ALA A 165 25.97 -2.59 -8.12
C ALA A 165 24.62 -2.80 -8.85
N VAL A 166 23.62 -3.38 -8.18
CA VAL A 166 22.26 -3.56 -8.73
C VAL A 166 21.45 -2.25 -8.71
N GLN A 167 21.77 -1.30 -7.83
CA GLN A 167 21.10 -0.01 -7.75
C GLN A 167 21.66 1.02 -8.75
N ASP A 168 22.94 0.90 -9.13
CA ASP A 168 23.63 1.81 -10.06
C ASP A 168 23.55 1.39 -11.56
N GLU A 169 22.75 0.37 -11.92
CA GLU A 169 22.64 -0.05 -13.31
C GLU A 169 21.93 1.02 -14.19
N PRO A 170 22.48 1.38 -15.36
CA PRO A 170 21.89 2.37 -16.25
C PRO A 170 20.49 1.95 -16.73
N ILE A 171 19.51 2.84 -16.59
CA ILE A 171 18.09 2.58 -16.93
C ILE A 171 17.88 2.13 -18.39
N GLU A 172 18.79 2.51 -19.30
CA GLU A 172 18.76 2.13 -20.72
C GLU A 172 18.87 0.61 -20.94
N GLY A 173 19.40 -0.14 -19.97
CA GLY A 173 19.49 -1.61 -20.02
C GLY A 173 18.22 -2.36 -19.58
N HIS A 174 17.26 -1.69 -18.95
CA HIS A 174 16.12 -2.32 -18.28
C HIS A 174 14.79 -2.04 -19.00
N VAL A 175 14.62 -2.70 -20.14
CA VAL A 175 13.47 -2.55 -21.04
C VAL A 175 12.19 -3.26 -20.56
N VAL A 176 12.24 -3.95 -19.41
CA VAL A 176 11.14 -4.76 -18.86
C VAL A 176 10.75 -4.22 -17.49
N GLN A 177 9.46 -3.96 -17.28
CA GLN A 177 8.91 -3.46 -16.02
C GLN A 177 9.29 -4.41 -14.87
N GLY A 178 10.00 -3.88 -13.85
CA GLY A 178 10.42 -4.64 -12.67
C GLY A 178 11.82 -5.28 -12.72
N THR A 179 12.61 -5.03 -13.78
CA THR A 179 13.98 -5.58 -13.87
C THR A 179 15.06 -4.66 -13.32
N THR A 180 14.75 -3.41 -12.98
CA THR A 180 15.56 -2.60 -12.06
C THR A 180 15.10 -2.86 -10.63
N GLY A 181 15.92 -2.53 -9.62
CA GLY A 181 15.49 -2.42 -8.21
C GLY A 181 14.36 -1.41 -7.95
N TRP A 182 13.63 -0.96 -8.98
CA TRP A 182 12.54 0.00 -8.92
C TRP A 182 11.32 -0.48 -8.13
N ALA A 183 11.03 -1.79 -8.07
CA ALA A 183 9.96 -2.29 -7.21
C ALA A 183 10.28 -2.08 -5.72
N THR A 184 11.57 -2.13 -5.35
CA THR A 184 12.05 -1.75 -4.01
C THR A 184 12.24 -0.24 -3.85
N ALA A 185 12.59 0.50 -4.91
CA ALA A 185 12.73 1.95 -4.85
C ALA A 185 11.38 2.66 -4.66
N LEU A 186 10.30 2.22 -5.32
CA LEU A 186 8.97 2.81 -5.09
C LEU A 186 8.43 2.53 -3.68
N ALA A 187 8.82 1.39 -3.09
CA ALA A 187 8.41 1.01 -1.75
C ALA A 187 9.00 1.94 -0.66
N VAL A 188 10.18 2.53 -0.88
CA VAL A 188 10.76 3.51 0.07
C VAL A 188 10.08 4.88 0.01
N TYR A 189 9.30 5.15 -1.04
CA TYR A 189 8.45 6.34 -1.18
C TYR A 189 7.01 6.11 -0.71
N ALA A 190 6.75 4.99 -0.02
CA ALA A 190 5.41 4.70 0.47
C ALA A 190 4.89 5.81 1.40
N GLY A 191 3.61 6.15 1.24
CA GLY A 191 2.92 7.09 2.11
C GLY A 191 1.44 6.72 2.25
N PRO A 192 0.71 7.42 3.14
CA PRO A 192 -0.64 7.06 3.55
C PRO A 192 -1.67 7.01 2.41
N ASP A 193 -1.54 7.88 1.40
CA ASP A 193 -2.44 7.96 0.24
C ASP A 193 -1.80 7.39 -1.05
N GLY A 194 -0.66 6.70 -0.93
CA GLY A 194 0.11 6.14 -2.04
C GLY A 194 1.57 6.63 -2.06
N PRO A 195 2.37 6.19 -3.04
CA PRO A 195 3.77 6.59 -3.11
C PRO A 195 3.90 8.08 -3.47
N GLY A 196 4.75 8.79 -2.72
CA GLY A 196 4.95 10.23 -2.87
C GLY A 196 6.32 10.69 -2.38
N ILE A 197 6.67 11.94 -2.67
CA ILE A 197 7.95 12.53 -2.27
C ILE A 197 7.75 13.32 -0.97
N TYR A 198 8.57 13.02 0.03
CA TYR A 198 8.57 13.71 1.32
C TYR A 198 9.45 14.97 1.27
N ILE A 199 8.89 16.07 1.76
CA ILE A 199 9.48 17.40 1.80
C ILE A 199 9.49 17.89 3.25
N ASP A 200 10.67 18.24 3.73
CA ASP A 200 10.88 18.96 4.98
C ASP A 200 11.78 20.16 4.69
N SER A 201 11.19 21.35 4.50
CA SER A 201 11.94 22.57 4.16
C SER A 201 12.94 22.99 5.24
N GLY A 202 12.81 22.48 6.47
CA GLY A 202 13.76 22.66 7.57
C GLY A 202 14.92 21.66 7.56
N ALA A 203 14.83 20.59 6.77
CA ALA A 203 15.90 19.59 6.64
C ALA A 203 17.14 20.12 5.90
N GLY A 204 18.24 19.37 5.98
CA GLY A 204 19.49 19.71 5.29
C GLY A 204 19.64 19.10 3.89
N ASN A 205 18.75 18.20 3.47
CA ASN A 205 18.95 17.37 2.29
C ASN A 205 18.49 18.07 1.01
N THR A 206 19.44 18.51 0.17
CA THR A 206 19.16 19.11 -1.14
C THR A 206 19.41 18.15 -2.31
N ASN A 207 19.71 16.88 -2.05
CA ASN A 207 20.08 15.90 -3.06
C ASN A 207 18.85 15.33 -3.79
N THR A 208 19.09 14.57 -4.86
CA THR A 208 18.05 14.02 -5.75
C THR A 208 18.33 12.57 -6.16
N VAL A 209 18.93 11.78 -5.28
CA VAL A 209 19.25 10.37 -5.52
C VAL A 209 18.00 9.53 -5.33
N VAL A 210 17.53 8.90 -6.41
CA VAL A 210 16.36 8.02 -6.40
C VAL A 210 16.59 6.82 -5.47
N GLY A 211 15.60 6.48 -4.65
CA GLY A 211 15.65 5.40 -3.68
C GLY A 211 16.32 5.77 -2.34
N THR A 212 16.87 6.99 -2.23
CA THR A 212 17.51 7.48 -0.99
C THR A 212 16.90 8.80 -0.52
N ASP A 213 16.81 9.79 -1.42
CA ASP A 213 16.31 11.13 -1.11
C ASP A 213 14.81 11.24 -1.38
N GLY A 214 14.13 12.09 -0.61
CA GLY A 214 12.69 12.35 -0.75
C GLY A 214 11.81 11.24 -0.16
N THR A 215 12.38 10.46 0.76
CA THR A 215 11.69 9.41 1.52
C THR A 215 11.31 9.93 2.91
N GLU A 216 10.40 9.27 3.63
CA GLU A 216 9.96 9.67 4.98
C GLU A 216 11.13 9.84 5.98
N ILE A 217 12.17 9.01 5.86
CA ILE A 217 13.34 9.07 6.77
C ILE A 217 14.46 9.99 6.28
N ASN A 218 14.37 10.48 5.04
CA ASN A 218 15.34 11.37 4.41
C ASN A 218 14.64 12.34 3.45
N PRO A 219 13.75 13.21 3.99
CA PRO A 219 12.99 14.16 3.18
C PRO A 219 13.91 15.20 2.55
N VAL A 220 13.52 15.72 1.39
CA VAL A 220 14.28 16.80 0.75
C VAL A 220 13.84 18.17 1.25
N SER A 221 14.77 19.12 1.32
CA SER A 221 14.50 20.45 1.87
C SER A 221 14.19 21.52 0.85
N THR A 222 14.25 21.18 -0.44
CA THR A 222 13.90 22.13 -1.50
C THR A 222 12.84 21.53 -2.41
N PHE A 223 11.88 22.37 -2.79
CA PHE A 223 10.86 21.98 -3.75
C PHE A 223 11.47 21.63 -5.13
N ALA A 224 12.61 22.23 -5.48
CA ALA A 224 13.34 21.89 -6.70
C ALA A 224 13.87 20.45 -6.69
N ALA A 225 14.42 19.98 -5.56
CA ALA A 225 14.86 18.60 -5.40
C ALA A 225 13.67 17.63 -5.45
N ALA A 226 12.58 17.97 -4.74
CA ALA A 226 11.37 17.16 -4.71
C ALA A 226 10.79 16.94 -6.12
N ARG A 227 10.77 18.00 -6.93
CA ARG A 227 10.31 17.94 -8.32
C ARG A 227 11.19 17.07 -9.20
N THR A 228 12.51 17.14 -9.05
CA THR A 228 13.43 16.29 -9.80
C THR A 228 13.14 14.81 -9.53
N LEU A 229 12.96 14.45 -8.26
CA LEU A 229 12.62 13.09 -7.84
C LEU A 229 11.22 12.65 -8.33
N ALA A 230 10.21 13.50 -8.16
CA ALA A 230 8.84 13.21 -8.59
C ALA A 230 8.77 12.97 -10.11
N ASN A 231 9.47 13.79 -10.90
CA ASN A 231 9.56 13.61 -12.35
C ASN A 231 10.31 12.33 -12.74
N ALA A 232 11.41 12.02 -12.05
CA ALA A 232 12.18 10.80 -12.29
C ALA A 232 11.33 9.54 -12.04
N LEU A 233 10.49 9.57 -11.00
CA LEU A 233 9.67 8.43 -10.56
C LEU A 233 8.26 8.40 -11.15
N GLY A 234 7.82 9.48 -11.81
CA GLY A 234 6.45 9.62 -12.31
C GLY A 234 5.39 9.76 -11.21
N LEU A 235 5.78 10.26 -10.04
CA LEU A 235 4.89 10.46 -8.89
C LEU A 235 4.22 11.83 -8.93
N LYS A 236 3.01 11.89 -8.38
CA LYS A 236 2.19 13.12 -8.33
C LYS A 236 1.72 13.50 -6.93
N ILE A 237 2.31 12.90 -5.90
CA ILE A 237 1.98 13.15 -4.50
C ILE A 237 3.21 13.76 -3.81
N TYR A 238 3.00 14.87 -3.10
CA TYR A 238 3.95 15.43 -2.16
C TYR A 238 3.43 15.30 -0.73
N TYR A 239 4.27 14.76 0.15
CA TYR A 239 4.06 14.76 1.59
C TYR A 239 4.91 15.88 2.20
N LEU A 240 4.27 16.81 2.90
CA LEU A 240 4.95 17.92 3.57
C LEU A 240 5.00 17.65 5.07
N GLU A 241 6.17 17.78 5.67
CA GLU A 241 6.39 17.60 7.10
C GLU A 241 7.38 18.62 7.66
N GLY A 242 7.69 18.54 8.96
CA GLY A 242 8.75 19.34 9.56
C GLY A 242 8.45 20.84 9.69
N ASN A 243 7.17 21.23 9.63
CA ASN A 243 6.72 22.62 9.47
C ASN A 243 7.20 23.23 8.15
N SER A 244 6.99 22.51 7.06
CA SER A 244 7.46 22.95 5.74
C SER A 244 6.76 24.19 5.24
N ASP A 245 7.51 25.16 4.73
CA ASP A 245 7.00 26.31 4.01
C ASP A 245 7.53 26.28 2.58
N ILE A 246 6.67 25.95 1.62
CA ILE A 246 7.05 25.82 0.21
C ILE A 246 6.28 26.80 -0.67
N THR A 247 6.98 27.36 -1.64
CA THR A 247 6.37 28.11 -2.75
C THR A 247 6.51 27.33 -4.05
N LEU A 248 5.39 27.11 -4.75
CA LEU A 248 5.40 26.43 -6.04
C LEU A 248 6.10 27.31 -7.09
N ALA A 249 7.14 26.75 -7.71
CA ALA A 249 7.90 27.40 -8.78
C ALA A 249 7.65 26.79 -10.17
N ALA A 250 6.64 25.92 -10.30
CA ALA A 250 6.18 25.35 -11.57
C ALA A 250 4.73 24.86 -11.47
N THR A 251 4.12 24.62 -12.64
CA THR A 251 2.79 24.00 -12.81
C THR A 251 2.70 22.59 -12.24
N HIS A 252 1.60 22.30 -11.53
CA HIS A 252 1.26 21.00 -10.93
C HIS A 252 -0.23 20.69 -11.12
N VAL A 253 -0.62 20.29 -12.34
CA VAL A 253 -2.00 19.90 -12.70
C VAL A 253 -2.21 18.41 -12.44
N ASP A 254 -3.29 18.05 -11.74
CA ASP A 254 -3.59 16.68 -11.26
C ASP A 254 -2.61 16.14 -10.22
N TRP A 255 -2.20 16.98 -9.28
CA TRP A 255 -1.30 16.60 -8.18
C TRP A 255 -2.03 16.56 -6.84
N GLU A 256 -1.44 15.84 -5.88
CA GLU A 256 -1.88 15.83 -4.50
C GLU A 256 -0.78 16.35 -3.57
N PHE A 257 -1.15 17.25 -2.65
CA PHE A 257 -0.28 17.81 -1.63
C PHE A 257 -0.90 17.52 -0.27
N ILE A 258 -0.13 16.84 0.60
CA ILE A 258 -0.62 16.33 1.88
C ILE A 258 0.30 16.81 2.98
N GLY A 259 -0.22 17.59 3.92
CA GLY A 259 0.51 17.94 5.15
C GLY A 259 0.44 16.80 6.17
N ILE A 260 1.59 16.48 6.74
CA ILE A 260 1.76 15.55 7.87
C ILE A 260 1.89 16.39 9.15
N GLY A 261 1.11 16.04 10.17
CA GLY A 261 1.02 16.80 11.41
C GLY A 261 -0.26 17.63 11.48
N SER A 262 -0.19 18.79 12.12
CA SER A 262 -1.31 19.72 12.27
C SER A 262 -1.51 20.55 11.01
N VAL A 263 -2.74 21.00 10.76
CA VAL A 263 -3.11 21.78 9.57
C VAL A 263 -2.30 23.08 9.39
N SER A 264 -1.81 23.66 10.49
CA SER A 264 -1.00 24.89 10.50
C SER A 264 0.50 24.66 10.37
N ASP A 265 0.95 23.40 10.42
CA ASP A 265 2.39 23.11 10.47
C ASP A 265 3.00 23.35 9.10
N ASN A 266 2.36 22.88 8.03
CA ASN A 266 2.89 22.93 6.68
C ASN A 266 2.12 23.94 5.82
N VAL A 267 2.84 24.80 5.11
CA VAL A 267 2.33 25.86 4.24
C VAL A 267 2.68 25.55 2.79
N VAL A 268 1.67 25.64 1.91
CA VAL A 268 1.85 25.62 0.46
C VAL A 268 1.38 26.94 -0.12
N ASN A 269 2.34 27.71 -0.62
CA ASN A 269 2.10 28.89 -1.41
C ASN A 269 2.05 28.55 -2.91
N LEU A 270 0.92 28.84 -3.55
CA LEU A 270 0.68 28.48 -4.95
C LEU A 270 1.56 29.21 -5.97
N GLY A 271 2.21 30.32 -5.60
CA GLY A 271 3.24 30.97 -6.41
C GLY A 271 2.82 31.38 -7.83
N SER A 272 1.53 31.69 -8.04
CA SER A 272 0.93 31.96 -9.37
C SER A 272 1.07 30.81 -10.37
N GLN A 273 1.19 29.57 -9.88
CA GLN A 273 1.32 28.39 -10.73
C GLN A 273 -0.04 27.77 -11.06
N ASP A 274 -0.12 27.12 -12.22
CA ASP A 274 -1.30 26.34 -12.56
C ASP A 274 -1.33 25.04 -11.74
N VAL A 275 -2.34 24.93 -10.87
CA VAL A 275 -2.60 23.76 -10.02
C VAL A 275 -3.98 23.16 -10.29
N SER A 276 -4.52 23.38 -11.50
CA SER A 276 -5.84 22.92 -11.88
C SER A 276 -6.05 21.43 -11.56
N ARG A 277 -7.22 21.09 -10.99
CA ARG A 277 -7.62 19.71 -10.63
C ARG A 277 -6.76 19.03 -9.57
N SER A 278 -5.91 19.78 -8.88
CA SER A 278 -5.09 19.27 -7.78
C SER A 278 -5.84 19.26 -6.45
N LEU A 279 -5.41 18.38 -5.54
CA LEU A 279 -5.93 18.18 -4.20
C LEU A 279 -4.91 18.65 -3.16
N PHE A 280 -5.37 19.45 -2.21
CA PHE A 280 -4.61 19.89 -1.05
C PHE A 280 -5.29 19.33 0.20
N ARG A 281 -4.54 18.72 1.11
CA ARG A 281 -5.06 18.10 2.33
C ARG A 281 -4.23 18.42 3.56
N ASN A 282 -4.90 18.76 4.67
CA ASN A 282 -4.28 18.89 6.00
C ASN A 282 -3.05 19.82 6.02
N LEU A 283 -3.16 20.97 5.37
CA LEU A 283 -2.10 21.97 5.26
C LEU A 283 -2.68 23.37 5.20
N THR A 284 -1.83 24.37 5.37
CA THR A 284 -2.16 25.78 5.14
C THR A 284 -1.96 26.10 3.67
N LEU A 285 -3.02 26.51 3.00
CA LEU A 285 -3.03 26.84 1.58
C LEU A 285 -3.11 28.36 1.42
N GLU A 286 -2.17 28.90 0.64
CA GLU A 286 -2.08 30.33 0.39
C GLU A 286 -1.57 30.65 -1.02
N GLY A 287 -1.55 31.95 -1.35
CA GLY A 287 -1.02 32.45 -2.60
C GLY A 287 -1.96 32.32 -3.79
N ILE A 288 -1.44 32.65 -4.97
CA ILE A 288 -2.24 32.86 -6.19
C ILE A 288 -2.24 31.59 -7.04
N GLN A 289 -3.41 31.17 -7.48
CA GLN A 289 -3.54 30.15 -8.52
C GLN A 289 -3.36 30.79 -9.91
N GLY A 290 -2.46 30.26 -10.73
CA GLY A 290 -2.22 30.73 -12.10
C GLY A 290 -3.10 30.10 -13.18
N GLY A 291 -3.76 28.97 -12.87
CA GLY A 291 -4.63 28.24 -13.80
C GLY A 291 -6.12 28.50 -13.57
N THR A 292 -6.99 28.10 -14.51
CA THR A 292 -8.44 28.33 -14.43
C THR A 292 -9.24 27.14 -13.89
N GLY A 293 -8.63 25.96 -13.79
CA GLY A 293 -9.31 24.74 -13.34
C GLY A 293 -9.51 24.71 -11.82
N ARG A 294 -10.59 24.08 -11.37
CA ARG A 294 -10.92 24.02 -9.94
C ARG A 294 -9.89 23.22 -9.15
N ILE A 295 -9.47 23.70 -7.99
CA ILE A 295 -8.73 22.93 -6.97
C ILE A 295 -9.66 22.34 -5.92
N THR A 296 -9.20 21.30 -5.22
CA THR A 296 -9.90 20.75 -4.06
C THR A 296 -9.05 20.98 -2.82
N ALA A 297 -9.60 21.60 -1.78
CA ALA A 297 -8.97 21.74 -0.47
C ALA A 297 -9.77 20.96 0.56
N ARG A 298 -9.11 20.10 1.34
CA ARG A 298 -9.75 19.26 2.38
C ARG A 298 -9.01 19.40 3.69
N ASP A 299 -9.76 19.73 4.75
CA ASP A 299 -9.18 19.84 6.09
C ASP A 299 -7.99 20.81 6.12
N CYS A 300 -8.02 21.85 5.29
CA CYS A 300 -6.96 22.84 5.14
C CYS A 300 -7.25 24.10 5.97
N ALA A 301 -6.19 24.84 6.30
CA ALA A 301 -6.29 26.22 6.73
C ALA A 301 -6.14 27.11 5.49
N LEU A 302 -7.10 27.99 5.24
CA LEU A 302 -7.06 28.91 4.12
C LEU A 302 -6.69 30.30 4.60
N GLN A 303 -5.66 30.89 4.00
CA GLN A 303 -5.18 32.22 4.32
C GLN A 303 -4.59 32.92 3.09
N ASP A 304 -4.66 34.25 3.07
CA ASP A 304 -3.87 35.11 2.20
C ASP A 304 -2.91 35.94 3.08
N PRO A 305 -1.58 35.70 3.05
CA PRO A 305 -0.61 36.45 3.86
C PRO A 305 -0.42 37.91 3.41
N GLY A 306 -1.16 38.37 2.39
CA GLY A 306 -1.27 39.77 2.04
C GLY A 306 -0.26 40.21 0.98
N ALA A 307 -0.58 39.98 -0.30
CA ALA A 307 -0.01 40.73 -1.43
C ALA A 307 -0.83 40.61 -2.74
N GLY A 308 -2.16 40.60 -2.65
CA GLY A 308 -3.04 40.86 -3.80
C GLY A 308 -3.29 39.68 -4.75
N ALA A 309 -4.58 39.47 -5.04
CA ALA A 309 -5.12 38.63 -6.10
C ALA A 309 -4.87 37.12 -5.97
N THR A 310 -5.22 36.52 -4.83
CA THR A 310 -5.45 35.06 -4.80
C THR A 310 -6.71 34.76 -5.60
N THR A 311 -6.63 34.54 -6.91
CA THR A 311 -7.78 34.12 -7.72
C THR A 311 -7.98 32.62 -7.58
N LEU A 312 -8.44 32.18 -6.41
CA LEU A 312 -8.65 30.76 -6.14
C LEU A 312 -10.02 30.32 -6.68
N HIS A 313 -10.02 29.30 -7.53
CA HIS A 313 -11.25 28.61 -7.93
C HIS A 313 -11.28 27.25 -7.24
N MET A 314 -12.11 27.08 -6.21
CA MET A 314 -12.00 25.94 -5.31
C MET A 314 -13.31 25.26 -4.90
N PHE A 315 -13.17 23.97 -4.58
CA PHE A 315 -14.07 23.23 -3.70
C PHE A 315 -13.33 23.00 -2.38
N ALA A 316 -13.76 23.68 -1.31
CA ALA A 316 -13.20 23.55 0.02
C ALA A 316 -14.14 22.76 0.92
N GLU A 317 -13.62 21.75 1.60
CA GLU A 317 -14.36 20.86 2.48
C GLU A 317 -13.68 20.81 3.85
N ARG A 318 -14.44 21.05 4.92
CA ARG A 318 -13.92 21.07 6.31
C ARG A 318 -12.70 21.98 6.51
N CYS A 319 -12.59 23.05 5.73
CA CYS A 319 -11.47 23.97 5.81
C CYS A 319 -11.73 25.08 6.84
N GLY A 320 -10.69 25.45 7.58
CA GLY A 320 -10.71 26.59 8.49
C GLY A 320 -10.23 27.86 7.79
N PHE A 321 -10.93 28.99 7.97
CA PHE A 321 -10.51 30.27 7.39
C PHE A 321 -9.78 31.08 8.46
N VAL A 322 -8.51 31.38 8.21
CA VAL A 322 -7.63 32.03 9.18
C VAL A 322 -7.73 33.55 9.09
N ASP A 323 -7.87 34.08 7.88
CA ASP A 323 -7.94 35.52 7.62
C ASP A 323 -8.69 35.77 6.30
N ARG A 324 -8.24 36.75 5.50
CA ARG A 324 -8.68 37.05 4.15
C ARG A 324 -8.39 35.90 3.19
N ILE A 325 -9.33 35.64 2.29
CA ILE A 325 -9.21 34.72 1.16
C ILE A 325 -9.84 35.42 -0.04
N GLU A 326 -9.08 35.56 -1.11
CA GLU A 326 -9.61 36.04 -2.39
C GLU A 326 -10.01 34.82 -3.23
N VAL A 327 -11.13 34.92 -3.94
CA VAL A 327 -11.68 33.82 -4.75
C VAL A 327 -11.98 34.32 -6.16
N ASP A 328 -11.67 33.49 -7.16
CA ASP A 328 -12.06 33.74 -8.55
C ASP A 328 -13.51 33.32 -8.74
N THR A 329 -14.40 34.30 -8.80
CA THR A 329 -15.82 34.08 -9.06
C THR A 329 -16.15 33.97 -10.53
N SER A 330 -15.18 33.95 -11.45
CA SER A 330 -15.46 33.63 -12.86
C SER A 330 -16.04 32.21 -13.04
N ASN A 331 -15.92 31.37 -12.01
CA ASN A 331 -16.53 30.06 -11.88
C ASN A 331 -17.17 29.88 -10.48
N ASP A 332 -17.86 28.76 -10.29
CA ASP A 332 -18.53 28.45 -9.02
C ASP A 332 -17.53 27.98 -7.95
N ASN A 333 -17.59 28.63 -6.78
CA ASN A 333 -16.83 28.25 -5.59
C ASN A 333 -17.76 27.64 -4.55
N VAL A 334 -17.31 26.55 -3.93
CA VAL A 334 -18.08 25.82 -2.91
C VAL A 334 -17.23 25.66 -1.65
N PHE A 335 -17.81 26.04 -0.53
CA PHE A 335 -17.24 25.89 0.81
C PHE A 335 -18.24 25.08 1.64
N ASP A 336 -17.95 23.80 1.87
CA ASP A 336 -18.80 22.91 2.66
C ASP A 336 -18.15 22.57 3.99
N GLN A 337 -18.92 22.64 5.07
CA GLN A 337 -18.47 22.35 6.45
C GLN A 337 -17.23 23.16 6.87
N CYS A 338 -17.00 24.30 6.22
CA CYS A 338 -15.90 25.19 6.55
C CYS A 338 -16.23 25.99 7.81
N PHE A 339 -15.23 26.54 8.48
CA PHE A 339 -15.43 27.25 9.74
C PHE A 339 -14.42 28.39 9.90
N SER A 340 -14.76 29.34 10.77
CA SER A 340 -13.85 30.42 11.13
C SER A 340 -12.80 29.92 12.13
N LEU A 341 -11.52 30.18 11.85
CA LEU A 341 -10.41 30.05 12.80
C LEU A 341 -10.09 31.37 13.51
N VAL A 342 -10.79 32.46 13.18
CA VAL A 342 -10.62 33.77 13.81
C VAL A 342 -11.29 33.78 15.18
N ALA A 343 -10.53 34.09 16.23
CA ALA A 343 -11.04 34.15 17.58
C ALA A 343 -11.91 35.39 17.84
N GLY A 344 -12.98 35.22 18.62
CA GLY A 344 -13.83 36.33 19.08
C GLY A 344 -14.95 36.69 18.09
N THR A 345 -15.24 37.99 17.96
CA THR A 345 -16.32 38.52 17.11
C THR A 345 -15.83 39.01 15.74
N ALA A 346 -14.52 38.94 15.49
CA ALA A 346 -13.97 39.20 14.16
C ALA A 346 -14.32 38.04 13.21
N ALA A 347 -14.35 38.33 11.91
CA ALA A 347 -14.69 37.36 10.89
C ALA A 347 -13.57 37.29 9.83
N PRO A 348 -13.19 36.08 9.35
CA PRO A 348 -12.42 35.94 8.12
C PRO A 348 -13.20 36.52 6.95
N VAL A 349 -12.48 36.89 5.90
CA VAL A 349 -13.03 37.62 4.75
C VAL A 349 -12.94 36.76 3.50
N ILE A 350 -14.06 36.57 2.79
CA ILE A 350 -14.03 36.17 1.38
C ILE A 350 -14.17 37.42 0.50
N VAL A 351 -13.18 37.63 -0.35
CA VAL A 351 -13.18 38.68 -1.36
C VAL A 351 -13.51 38.07 -2.70
N ALA A 352 -14.65 38.48 -3.27
CA ALA A 352 -15.05 38.02 -4.59
C ALA A 352 -14.31 38.79 -5.68
N THR A 353 -13.51 38.11 -6.48
CA THR A 353 -12.83 38.70 -7.64
C THR A 353 -13.23 37.99 -8.92
N GLY A 354 -13.79 38.73 -9.86
CA GLY A 354 -14.44 38.17 -11.03
C GLY A 354 -15.73 38.92 -11.35
N ALA A 355 -16.19 38.79 -12.60
CA ALA A 355 -17.33 39.56 -13.08
C ALA A 355 -18.69 38.88 -12.78
N ALA A 356 -18.74 37.55 -12.68
CA ALA A 356 -19.97 36.79 -12.48
C ALA A 356 -19.67 35.32 -12.11
N GLY A 357 -20.32 34.82 -11.05
CA GLY A 357 -20.35 33.40 -10.68
C GLY A 357 -20.93 33.18 -9.28
N THR A 358 -20.92 31.92 -8.83
CA THR A 358 -21.59 31.51 -7.60
C THR A 358 -20.61 31.31 -6.46
N ILE A 359 -20.93 31.82 -5.27
CA ILE A 359 -20.26 31.44 -4.02
C ILE A 359 -21.28 30.68 -3.18
N SER A 360 -21.02 29.39 -2.94
CA SER A 360 -21.87 28.52 -2.14
C SER A 360 -21.18 28.12 -0.85
N VAL A 361 -21.59 28.76 0.24
CA VAL A 361 -21.18 28.38 1.60
C VAL A 361 -22.27 27.52 2.23
N ARG A 362 -21.90 26.33 2.71
CA ARG A 362 -22.79 25.30 3.26
C ARG A 362 -22.23 24.79 4.58
N HIS A 363 -23.13 24.55 5.54
CA HIS A 363 -22.79 24.03 6.87
C HIS A 363 -21.67 24.82 7.57
N TYR A 364 -21.63 26.14 7.37
CA TYR A 364 -20.56 26.98 7.91
C TYR A 364 -20.72 27.21 9.43
N SER A 365 -19.62 27.40 10.13
CA SER A 365 -19.63 27.76 11.56
C SER A 365 -18.72 28.95 11.86
N GLY A 366 -19.23 29.95 12.58
CA GLY A 366 -18.49 31.14 13.00
C GLY A 366 -18.89 32.41 12.25
N GLY A 367 -18.06 33.44 12.33
CA GLY A 367 -18.23 34.68 11.56
C GLY A 367 -17.67 34.54 10.15
N LEU A 368 -18.30 35.18 9.16
CA LEU A 368 -17.76 35.32 7.81
C LEU A 368 -18.13 36.70 7.25
N GLU A 369 -17.17 37.37 6.64
CA GLU A 369 -17.39 38.63 5.92
C GLU A 369 -17.22 38.43 4.42
N PHE A 370 -18.12 39.02 3.63
CA PHE A 370 -17.98 39.15 2.19
C PHE A 370 -17.59 40.57 1.81
N GLU A 371 -16.64 40.67 0.88
CA GLU A 371 -16.21 41.91 0.24
C GLU A 371 -16.31 41.83 -1.29
N SER A 372 -16.42 43.00 -1.91
CA SER A 372 -16.31 43.19 -3.37
C SER A 372 -17.33 42.39 -4.20
N LEU A 373 -18.50 42.07 -3.64
CA LEU A 373 -19.58 41.46 -4.42
C LEU A 373 -20.02 42.39 -5.56
N SER A 374 -20.19 41.85 -6.76
CA SER A 374 -20.74 42.54 -7.93
C SER A 374 -22.25 42.27 -8.04
N ALA A 375 -22.96 43.04 -8.85
CA ALA A 375 -24.39 42.83 -9.12
C ALA A 375 -24.68 41.47 -9.81
N SER A 376 -23.67 40.80 -10.36
CA SER A 376 -23.81 39.52 -11.05
C SER A 376 -23.44 38.31 -10.19
N HIS A 377 -22.95 38.52 -8.96
CA HIS A 377 -22.63 37.43 -8.05
C HIS A 377 -23.89 36.82 -7.45
N ASN A 378 -23.90 35.48 -7.40
CA ASN A 378 -24.91 34.71 -6.69
C ASN A 378 -24.27 34.10 -5.44
N VAL A 379 -24.59 34.64 -4.26
CA VAL A 379 -24.06 34.15 -2.99
C VAL A 379 -25.15 33.37 -2.27
N THR A 380 -24.80 32.18 -1.80
CA THR A 380 -25.66 31.42 -0.92
C THR A 380 -24.90 31.05 0.33
N TRP A 381 -25.34 31.55 1.47
CA TRP A 381 -24.75 31.24 2.77
C TRP A 381 -25.71 30.42 3.61
N GLU A 382 -25.17 29.37 4.23
CA GLU A 382 -25.88 28.52 5.16
C GLU A 382 -24.94 28.10 6.28
N GLY A 383 -25.30 28.43 7.51
CA GLY A 383 -24.46 28.12 8.65
C GLY A 383 -25.01 28.60 9.98
N ILE A 384 -24.15 28.51 10.98
CA ILE A 384 -24.34 29.06 12.32
C ILE A 384 -23.32 30.16 12.58
N GLY A 385 -23.74 31.29 13.13
CA GLY A 385 -22.85 32.38 13.51
C GLY A 385 -23.28 33.74 12.96
N GLN A 386 -22.37 34.47 12.33
CA GLN A 386 -22.69 35.78 11.76
C GLN A 386 -22.19 35.87 10.32
N ILE A 387 -22.98 36.55 9.49
CA ILE A 387 -22.57 36.93 8.14
C ILE A 387 -22.56 38.45 8.02
N ILE A 388 -21.45 38.98 7.50
CA ILE A 388 -21.20 40.40 7.32
C ILE A 388 -21.08 40.69 5.83
N PHE A 389 -21.80 41.69 5.34
CA PHE A 389 -21.60 42.24 4.01
C PHE A 389 -20.93 43.60 4.15
N ASN A 390 -19.68 43.69 3.68
CA ASN A 390 -18.89 44.92 3.74
C ASN A 390 -19.54 46.04 2.91
N ALA A 391 -19.31 47.30 3.28
CA ALA A 391 -19.82 48.47 2.56
C ALA A 391 -19.40 48.54 1.07
N ASN A 392 -18.31 47.84 0.69
CA ASN A 392 -17.85 47.77 -0.70
C ASN A 392 -18.59 46.72 -1.56
N CYS A 393 -19.50 45.92 -0.98
CA CYS A 393 -20.35 45.02 -1.74
C CYS A 393 -21.42 45.81 -2.51
N ASN A 394 -21.67 45.39 -3.75
CA ASN A 394 -22.77 45.95 -4.54
C ASN A 394 -24.12 45.51 -3.94
N VAL A 395 -24.99 46.49 -3.67
CA VAL A 395 -26.34 46.26 -3.12
C VAL A 395 -27.21 45.34 -3.98
N ASN A 396 -26.93 45.21 -5.28
CA ASN A 396 -27.68 44.37 -6.21
C ASN A 396 -27.09 42.96 -6.36
N ALA A 397 -26.07 42.58 -5.57
CA ALA A 397 -25.64 41.19 -5.52
C ALA A 397 -26.79 40.30 -5.06
N ASN A 398 -26.96 39.13 -5.68
CA ASN A 398 -28.03 38.20 -5.35
C ASN A 398 -27.59 37.30 -4.18
N VAL A 399 -28.15 37.51 -3.00
CA VAL A 399 -27.69 36.87 -1.78
C VAL A 399 -28.84 36.12 -1.11
N SER A 400 -28.64 34.83 -0.82
CA SER A 400 -29.55 34.03 0.00
C SER A 400 -28.85 33.56 1.27
N VAL A 401 -29.43 33.87 2.42
CA VAL A 401 -28.91 33.50 3.74
C VAL A 401 -29.89 32.54 4.42
N ARG A 402 -29.36 31.45 4.99
CA ARG A 402 -30.09 30.41 5.73
C ARG A 402 -29.36 30.04 7.02
N GLY A 403 -30.07 29.45 7.98
CA GLY A 403 -29.47 28.90 9.20
C GLY A 403 -29.78 29.72 10.46
N VAL A 404 -28.81 29.83 11.37
CA VAL A 404 -29.00 30.50 12.67
C VAL A 404 -27.92 31.53 12.87
N GLY A 405 -28.30 32.80 12.99
CA GLY A 405 -27.28 33.83 13.09
C GLY A 405 -27.74 35.26 12.93
N ALA A 406 -26.77 36.17 12.99
CA ALA A 406 -26.96 37.57 12.70
C ALA A 406 -26.54 37.88 11.25
N ILE A 407 -27.29 38.75 10.59
CA ILE A 407 -26.87 39.40 9.34
C ILE A 407 -26.48 40.84 9.69
N ILE A 408 -25.26 41.23 9.35
CA ILE A 408 -24.78 42.60 9.43
C ILE A 408 -24.60 43.12 8.01
N ASP A 409 -25.52 43.97 7.57
CA ASP A 409 -25.50 44.57 6.25
C ASP A 409 -24.95 46.00 6.32
N ASN A 410 -23.70 46.19 5.88
CA ASN A 410 -23.07 47.51 5.80
C ASN A 410 -23.18 48.13 4.39
N THR A 411 -23.89 47.53 3.43
CA THR A 411 -23.98 48.01 2.03
C THR A 411 -24.96 49.17 1.84
N ALA A 412 -25.47 49.76 2.92
CA ALA A 412 -26.61 50.71 2.92
C ALA A 412 -27.95 50.09 2.47
N GLY A 413 -28.11 48.77 2.67
CA GLY A 413 -29.34 48.04 2.35
C GLY A 413 -29.19 47.24 1.06
N MET A 414 -28.79 45.98 1.19
CA MET A 414 -28.68 45.03 0.09
C MET A 414 -30.09 44.75 -0.47
N ALA A 415 -30.32 45.16 -1.72
CA ALA A 415 -31.63 45.15 -2.36
C ALA A 415 -32.14 43.73 -2.66
N ALA A 416 -31.24 42.76 -2.86
CA ALA A 416 -31.56 41.37 -3.18
C ALA A 416 -31.07 40.39 -2.10
N LEU A 417 -31.16 40.78 -0.83
CA LEU A 417 -30.93 39.88 0.31
C LEU A 417 -32.20 39.09 0.63
N THR A 418 -32.15 37.77 0.42
CA THR A 418 -33.23 36.84 0.74
C THR A 418 -32.90 36.01 1.98
N GLU A 419 -33.69 36.19 3.04
CA GLU A 419 -33.59 35.41 4.27
C GLU A 419 -34.55 34.22 4.22
N THR A 420 -34.03 33.03 3.97
CA THR A 420 -34.84 31.80 3.87
C THR A 420 -34.59 30.93 5.09
N SER A 421 -35.61 30.71 5.92
CA SER A 421 -35.50 29.88 7.14
C SER A 421 -34.38 30.35 8.10
N LEU A 422 -34.06 31.65 8.10
CA LEU A 422 -33.11 32.24 9.03
C LEU A 422 -33.76 32.49 10.38
N VAL A 423 -33.15 31.98 11.45
CA VAL A 423 -33.51 32.36 12.82
C VAL A 423 -32.60 33.50 13.26
N ASN A 424 -33.10 34.74 13.15
CA ASN A 424 -32.37 35.95 13.52
C ASN A 424 -32.87 36.47 14.88
N MET A 425 -32.06 36.29 15.93
CA MET A 425 -32.43 36.65 17.30
C MET A 425 -32.69 38.17 17.47
N THR A 426 -31.93 39.01 16.77
CA THR A 426 -32.12 40.46 16.80
C THR A 426 -33.49 40.84 16.22
N LYS A 427 -33.86 40.24 15.08
CA LYS A 427 -35.20 40.45 14.50
C LYS A 427 -36.30 39.90 15.39
N ILE A 428 -36.14 38.70 15.94
CA ILE A 428 -37.11 38.12 16.88
C ILE A 428 -37.31 39.04 18.08
N ASN A 429 -36.24 39.56 18.68
CA ASN A 429 -36.34 40.50 19.80
C ASN A 429 -37.09 41.78 19.39
N THR A 430 -36.76 42.37 18.24
CA THR A 430 -37.46 43.57 17.73
C THR A 430 -38.94 43.31 17.49
N GLU A 431 -39.30 42.17 16.88
CA GLU A 431 -40.69 41.76 16.64
C GLU A 431 -41.40 41.47 17.96
N CYS A 432 -40.75 40.82 18.93
CA CYS A 432 -41.29 40.58 20.27
C CYS A 432 -41.53 41.89 21.03
N ASP A 433 -40.62 42.85 20.96
CA ASP A 433 -40.77 44.17 21.58
C ASP A 433 -41.92 44.94 20.94
N THR A 434 -42.05 44.85 19.61
CA THR A 434 -43.16 45.43 18.85
C THR A 434 -44.49 44.77 19.24
N ALA A 435 -44.54 43.43 19.27
CA ALA A 435 -45.72 42.68 19.68
C ALA A 435 -46.11 42.99 21.14
N LEU A 436 -45.14 43.16 22.05
CA LEU A 436 -45.40 43.55 23.43
C LEU A 436 -45.97 44.96 23.53
N SER A 437 -45.51 45.89 22.69
CA SER A 437 -46.09 47.23 22.55
C SER A 437 -47.53 47.18 22.01
N ASP A 438 -47.77 46.40 20.95
CA ASP A 438 -49.07 46.27 20.27
C ASP A 438 -50.11 45.50 21.09
N MET A 439 -49.67 44.56 21.94
CA MET A 439 -50.54 43.88 22.91
C MET A 439 -51.17 44.84 23.93
N GLY A 440 -50.78 46.12 23.92
CA GLY A 440 -51.75 47.18 24.16
C GLY A 440 -52.51 47.01 25.47
N PHE A 441 -51.77 46.84 26.58
CA PHE A 441 -52.35 47.18 27.87
C PHE A 441 -52.49 48.71 27.89
N SER A 442 -53.53 49.19 27.20
CA SER A 442 -53.95 50.59 27.08
C SER A 442 -54.53 51.13 28.39
N SER A 443 -54.15 50.51 29.50
CA SER A 443 -54.39 51.03 30.82
C SER A 443 -53.77 52.42 30.92
N PRO A 444 -54.54 53.40 31.41
CA PRO A 444 -54.08 54.76 31.57
C PRO A 444 -52.83 54.79 32.46
N ARG A 445 -51.94 55.75 32.20
CA ARG A 445 -50.73 55.90 33.02
C ARG A 445 -51.13 56.44 34.40
N LYS A 446 -50.51 55.89 35.44
CA LYS A 446 -50.61 56.40 36.80
C LYS A 446 -50.16 57.86 36.81
N ASN A 447 -50.81 58.67 37.62
CA ASN A 447 -50.44 60.07 37.81
C ASN A 447 -50.46 60.88 36.50
N VAL A 448 -51.37 60.54 35.57
CA VAL A 448 -51.66 61.31 34.36
C VAL A 448 -53.17 61.48 34.28
N ALA A 449 -53.65 62.69 33.98
CA ALA A 449 -55.08 62.94 33.81
C ALA A 449 -55.66 62.04 32.70
N LEU A 450 -56.89 61.56 32.91
CA LEU A 450 -57.64 60.75 31.95
C LEU A 450 -58.98 61.43 31.65
N ALA A 451 -59.13 61.90 30.42
CA ALA A 451 -60.34 62.56 29.95
C ALA A 451 -61.38 61.57 29.43
N ASP A 452 -62.61 62.04 29.26
CA ASP A 452 -63.70 61.38 28.53
C ASP A 452 -64.11 60.00 29.09
N ILE A 453 -63.95 59.78 30.41
CA ILE A 453 -64.42 58.56 31.07
C ILE A 453 -65.94 58.53 31.02
N SER A 454 -66.50 57.65 30.20
CA SER A 454 -67.94 57.57 29.96
C SER A 454 -68.64 56.66 30.97
N VAL A 455 -69.68 57.17 31.62
CA VAL A 455 -70.52 56.44 32.60
C VAL A 455 -72.00 56.61 32.27
N PHE A 456 -72.76 55.52 32.38
CA PHE A 456 -74.20 55.50 32.16
C PHE A 456 -74.94 55.51 33.49
N MET A 457 -75.86 56.44 33.67
CA MET A 457 -76.67 56.57 34.88
C MET A 457 -78.13 56.23 34.59
N VAL A 458 -78.71 55.37 35.43
CA VAL A 458 -80.12 54.96 35.36
C VAL A 458 -80.92 55.51 36.54
N ALA A 459 -82.21 55.70 36.34
CA ALA A 459 -83.12 56.21 37.36
C ALA A 459 -83.32 55.16 38.47
N SER A 460 -83.19 55.56 39.73
CA SER A 460 -83.33 54.63 40.87
C SER A 460 -84.78 54.17 41.11
N SER A 461 -85.75 54.76 40.42
CA SER A 461 -87.16 54.37 40.50
C SER A 461 -87.48 53.08 39.75
N ASP A 462 -86.71 52.78 38.71
CA ASP A 462 -86.94 51.62 37.83
C ASP A 462 -85.67 50.85 37.46
N HIS A 463 -84.48 51.37 37.83
CA HIS A 463 -83.17 50.78 37.59
C HIS A 463 -82.85 50.54 36.10
N VAL A 464 -83.59 51.16 35.17
CA VAL A 464 -83.51 50.88 33.72
C VAL A 464 -83.57 52.15 32.87
N THR A 465 -84.37 53.15 33.24
CA THR A 465 -84.55 54.36 32.43
C THR A 465 -83.30 55.25 32.52
N PRO A 466 -82.70 55.69 31.39
CA PRO A 466 -81.58 56.62 31.43
C PRO A 466 -81.96 57.92 32.14
N LYS A 467 -81.15 58.34 33.12
CA LYS A 467 -81.43 59.53 33.94
C LYS A 467 -80.59 60.72 33.47
N THR A 468 -81.25 61.66 32.79
CA THR A 468 -80.67 62.91 32.28
C THR A 468 -80.71 64.03 33.33
N GLY A 469 -79.92 65.09 33.14
CA GLY A 469 -79.94 66.31 33.94
C GLY A 469 -79.35 66.18 35.36
N LEU A 470 -78.52 65.17 35.61
CA LEU A 470 -77.89 64.96 36.92
C LEU A 470 -76.68 65.87 37.12
N THR A 471 -76.53 66.37 38.36
CA THR A 471 -75.23 66.86 38.84
C THR A 471 -74.53 65.71 39.55
N LEU A 472 -73.57 65.07 38.87
CA LEU A 472 -72.89 63.90 39.44
C LEU A 472 -71.94 64.29 40.56
N THR A 473 -72.08 63.62 41.71
CA THR A 473 -71.06 63.59 42.76
C THR A 473 -70.14 62.41 42.50
N VAL A 474 -68.88 62.70 42.18
CA VAL A 474 -67.84 61.70 41.90
C VAL A 474 -66.96 61.54 43.11
N THR A 475 -66.77 60.30 43.57
CA THR A 475 -65.78 59.94 44.58
C THR A 475 -64.84 58.86 44.03
N ARG A 476 -63.63 58.80 44.56
CA ARG A 476 -62.61 57.84 44.13
C ARG A 476 -61.98 57.11 45.31
N SER A 477 -61.68 55.84 45.13
CA SER A 477 -60.80 55.05 45.99
C SER A 477 -59.49 54.81 45.25
N LEU A 478 -58.38 55.08 45.94
CA LEU A 478 -57.02 54.87 45.45
C LEU A 478 -56.42 53.68 46.20
N ASP A 479 -56.09 52.59 45.48
CA ASP A 479 -55.49 51.36 46.02
C ASP A 479 -56.24 50.77 47.23
N GLY A 480 -57.58 50.81 47.19
CA GLY A 480 -58.44 50.30 48.27
C GLY A 480 -58.58 51.23 49.48
N GLY A 481 -58.07 52.47 49.39
CA GLY A 481 -58.30 53.52 50.37
C GLY A 481 -59.78 53.94 50.47
N ALA A 482 -60.13 54.68 51.52
CA ALA A 482 -61.48 55.23 51.67
C ALA A 482 -61.84 56.16 50.50
N PHE A 483 -63.12 56.19 50.10
CA PHE A 483 -63.59 57.05 49.01
C PHE A 483 -63.42 58.53 49.38
N GLY A 484 -62.53 59.23 48.65
CA GLY A 484 -62.36 60.68 48.70
C GLY A 484 -63.09 61.37 47.54
N ALA A 485 -63.28 62.69 47.62
CA ALA A 485 -63.93 63.45 46.56
C ALA A 485 -63.07 63.46 45.29
N GLY A 486 -63.68 63.14 44.14
CA GLY A 486 -63.12 63.33 42.80
C GLY A 486 -62.64 64.77 42.59
N THR A 487 -61.50 64.98 41.94
CA THR A 487 -60.93 66.32 41.68
C THR A 487 -61.07 66.77 40.23
N GLY A 488 -61.67 65.94 39.39
CA GLY A 488 -62.02 66.23 38.00
C GLY A 488 -63.38 66.90 37.83
N SER A 489 -63.86 66.94 36.59
CA SER A 489 -65.17 67.50 36.23
C SER A 489 -66.05 66.48 35.53
N ALA A 490 -67.34 66.45 35.89
CA ALA A 490 -68.35 65.62 35.23
C ALA A 490 -69.30 66.48 34.39
N ALA A 491 -69.69 66.00 33.21
CA ALA A 491 -70.64 66.66 32.34
C ALA A 491 -71.58 65.62 31.68
N GLU A 492 -72.85 65.98 31.49
CA GLU A 492 -73.77 65.17 30.71
C GLU A 492 -73.42 65.26 29.22
N ILE A 493 -73.37 64.12 28.54
CA ILE A 493 -73.24 64.03 27.09
C ILE A 493 -74.64 64.05 26.47
N ALA A 494 -75.44 62.99 26.73
CA ALA A 494 -76.84 62.84 26.32
C ALA A 494 -77.42 61.51 26.86
N ASN A 495 -78.75 61.39 26.94
CA ASN A 495 -79.46 60.12 27.20
C ASN A 495 -78.95 59.36 28.44
N GLY A 496 -78.64 60.06 29.54
CA GLY A 496 -78.13 59.45 30.77
C GLY A 496 -76.66 59.02 30.71
N MET A 497 -75.95 59.29 29.60
CA MET A 497 -74.49 59.17 29.52
C MET A 497 -73.83 60.46 30.01
N TYR A 498 -72.80 60.30 30.83
CA TYR A 498 -71.96 61.38 31.35
C TYR A 498 -70.50 61.06 31.05
N GLN A 499 -69.69 62.10 30.88
CA GLN A 499 -68.24 62.00 30.88
C GLN A 499 -67.67 62.52 32.20
N TYR A 500 -66.53 61.97 32.60
CA TYR A 500 -65.70 62.48 33.68
C TYR A 500 -64.26 62.67 33.21
N ASP A 501 -63.75 63.87 33.38
CA ASP A 501 -62.35 64.21 33.12
C ASP A 501 -61.57 64.08 34.43
N ALA A 502 -61.03 62.88 34.67
CA ALA A 502 -60.23 62.59 35.85
C ALA A 502 -58.91 63.37 35.82
N SER A 503 -58.63 64.10 36.89
CA SER A 503 -57.36 64.82 37.05
C SER A 503 -56.19 63.87 37.29
N GLN A 504 -54.96 64.38 37.20
CA GLN A 504 -53.75 63.64 37.58
C GLN A 504 -53.85 63.04 39.00
N ALA A 505 -54.42 63.79 39.96
CA ALA A 505 -54.58 63.33 41.34
C ALA A 505 -55.65 62.24 41.49
N ASP A 506 -56.60 62.16 40.55
CA ASP A 506 -57.58 61.08 40.50
C ASP A 506 -56.97 59.76 40.03
N MET A 507 -55.97 59.84 39.16
CA MET A 507 -55.35 58.69 38.49
C MET A 507 -54.04 58.23 39.16
N ASN A 508 -53.72 58.70 40.36
CA ASN A 508 -52.44 58.43 41.04
C ASN A 508 -52.49 57.20 41.96
N ALA A 509 -52.91 56.04 41.43
CA ALA A 509 -52.94 54.76 42.13
C ALA A 509 -52.89 53.61 41.12
N ASP A 510 -52.49 52.41 41.54
CA ASP A 510 -52.41 51.25 40.66
C ASP A 510 -53.82 50.70 40.33
N VAL A 511 -54.74 50.81 41.29
CA VAL A 511 -56.17 50.56 41.11
C VAL A 511 -56.97 51.78 41.56
N VAL A 512 -57.76 52.35 40.65
CA VAL A 512 -58.67 53.46 40.92
C VAL A 512 -60.10 52.98 40.77
N ILE A 513 -60.91 53.16 41.80
CA ILE A 513 -62.35 52.89 41.73
C ILE A 513 -63.09 54.23 41.80
N PHE A 514 -63.76 54.60 40.72
CA PHE A 514 -64.68 55.72 40.71
C PHE A 514 -66.08 55.27 41.12
N ARG A 515 -66.75 56.10 41.91
CA ARG A 515 -68.18 55.98 42.24
C ARG A 515 -68.88 57.26 41.83
N PHE A 516 -69.88 57.12 40.97
CA PHE A 516 -70.72 58.19 40.44
C PHE A 516 -72.09 58.10 41.09
N THR A 517 -72.56 59.20 41.65
CA THR A 517 -73.86 59.28 42.35
C THR A 517 -74.62 60.53 41.92
N GLY A 518 -75.95 60.47 41.92
CA GLY A 518 -76.82 61.59 41.58
C GLY A 518 -78.22 61.39 42.15
N THR A 519 -78.96 62.48 42.40
CA THR A 519 -80.32 62.40 42.95
C THR A 519 -81.24 61.61 42.01
N ASP A 520 -82.02 60.68 42.57
CA ASP A 520 -82.92 59.77 41.85
C ASP A 520 -82.23 58.89 40.80
N ALA A 521 -80.92 58.65 40.95
CA ALA A 521 -80.13 57.77 40.10
C ALA A 521 -79.44 56.68 40.93
N ASP A 522 -79.20 55.53 40.31
CA ASP A 522 -78.40 54.48 40.92
C ASP A 522 -76.91 54.84 40.96
N ASP A 523 -76.23 54.35 42.00
CA ASP A 523 -74.78 54.45 42.08
C ASP A 523 -74.12 53.58 41.01
N THR A 524 -73.18 54.18 40.27
CA THR A 524 -72.39 53.46 39.26
C THR A 524 -70.92 53.46 39.64
N PHE A 525 -70.28 52.30 39.51
CA PHE A 525 -68.87 52.12 39.85
C PHE A 525 -68.06 51.76 38.60
N LEU A 526 -66.89 52.36 38.46
CA LEU A 526 -65.93 52.05 37.41
C LEU A 526 -64.56 51.79 38.02
N THR A 527 -64.00 50.61 37.76
CA THR A 527 -62.64 50.26 38.18
C THR A 527 -61.69 50.42 37.01
N ILE A 528 -60.60 51.14 37.25
CA ILE A 528 -59.52 51.35 36.29
C ILE A 528 -58.23 50.86 36.92
N HIS A 529 -57.52 49.99 36.20
CA HIS A 529 -56.13 49.66 36.51
C HIS A 529 -55.22 50.64 35.77
N THR A 530 -54.25 51.22 36.47
CA THR A 530 -53.25 52.07 35.84
C THR A 530 -51.95 51.29 35.63
N ARG A 531 -51.11 51.81 34.74
CA ARG A 531 -49.72 51.33 34.57
C ARG A 531 -48.75 52.39 35.07
N SER A 532 -47.60 51.94 35.57
CA SER A 532 -46.48 52.80 35.99
C SER A 532 -46.01 53.77 34.90
#